data_AF-A0A524AEK8-F1
#
_entry.id   AF-A0A524AEK8-F1
#
_cell.length_a   1.000
_cell.length_b   1.000
_cell.length_c   1.000
_cell.angle_alpha   90.00
_cell.angle_beta   90.00
_cell.angle_gamma   90.00
#
_symmetry.space_group_name_H-M   'P 1'
#
loop_
_entity.id
_entity.type
_entity.pdbx_description
1 polymer ?
#
loop_
_entity_poly.entity_id
_entity_poly.type
_entity_poly.pdbx_seq_one_letter_code
_entity_poly.pdbx_strand_id
1 'polypeptide(L)'
;MKSITLKAKPLDMETGRHIVVLHEQDAEELGHFAGDRVQLAAPKAKLVAIANTTERMVRRGEVGAFIEVTEALGIKLGDILSVTLVPRPRSVDFIKKKMSGQQLTTEEIYAIVDDITAMNLSSAEMSAFVVAEVIQGMTTSEIVALTQRMVSSGDRLELNISPVLDVHSIGGV
;
A
#
# COMPACT_ATOMS: atom_id res chain seq x y z
N MET A 1 -13.13 -16.94 0.10
CA MET A 1 -13.23 -15.47 -0.04
C MET A 1 -14.17 -15.18 -1.19
N LYS A 2 -15.06 -14.20 -1.05
CA LYS A 2 -16.01 -13.83 -2.11
C LYS A 2 -15.24 -13.05 -3.18
N SER A 3 -15.44 -13.42 -4.44
CA SER A 3 -14.80 -12.78 -5.59
C SER A 3 -15.86 -12.44 -6.62
N ILE A 4 -15.76 -11.26 -7.22
CA ILE A 4 -16.63 -10.83 -8.32
C ILE A 4 -15.79 -10.55 -9.56
N THR A 5 -16.41 -10.64 -10.73
CA THR A 5 -15.73 -10.38 -12.01
C THR A 5 -16.28 -9.10 -12.60
N LEU A 6 -15.41 -8.12 -12.82
CA LEU A 6 -15.78 -6.77 -13.26
C LEU A 6 -14.98 -6.38 -14.51
N LYS A 7 -15.55 -5.48 -15.31
CA LYS A 7 -14.88 -4.88 -16.47
C LYS A 7 -14.09 -3.66 -16.02
N ALA A 8 -12.84 -3.59 -16.42
CA ALA A 8 -11.97 -2.45 -16.16
C ALA A 8 -12.48 -1.21 -16.88
N LYS A 9 -12.58 -0.10 -16.15
CA LYS A 9 -12.83 1.23 -16.66
C LYS A 9 -11.69 2.14 -16.20
N PRO A 10 -10.65 2.35 -17.02
CA PRO A 10 -9.61 3.34 -16.73
C PRO A 10 -10.23 4.71 -16.46
N LEU A 11 -9.77 5.37 -15.40
CA LEU A 11 -10.15 6.72 -15.01
C LEU A 11 -8.90 7.58 -15.01
N ASP A 12 -8.98 8.73 -15.67
CA ASP A 12 -7.89 9.70 -15.80
C ASP A 12 -7.74 10.51 -14.50
N MET A 13 -7.20 9.85 -13.47
CA MET A 13 -6.98 10.40 -12.13
C MET A 13 -5.69 9.82 -11.55
N GLU A 14 -4.83 10.70 -11.04
CA GLU A 14 -3.61 10.36 -10.30
C GLU A 14 -3.80 10.67 -8.81
N THR A 15 -3.31 9.78 -7.95
CA THR A 15 -3.41 9.90 -6.50
C THR A 15 -2.14 9.51 -5.74
N GLY A 16 -1.12 9.00 -6.44
CA GLY A 16 0.08 8.41 -5.86
C GLY A 16 -0.19 7.10 -5.12
N ARG A 17 -1.35 6.46 -5.35
CA ARG A 17 -1.78 5.23 -4.68
C ARG A 17 -2.56 4.34 -5.63
N HIS A 18 -2.56 3.04 -5.33
CA HIS A 18 -3.42 2.09 -6.01
C HIS A 18 -4.87 2.23 -5.51
N ILE A 19 -5.68 3.03 -6.20
CA ILE A 19 -7.10 3.22 -5.88
C ILE A 19 -7.97 2.65 -7.01
N VAL A 20 -9.01 1.94 -6.59
CA VAL A 20 -10.12 1.55 -7.46
C VAL A 20 -11.45 2.02 -6.91
N VAL A 21 -12.42 2.14 -7.80
CA VAL A 21 -13.78 2.54 -7.45
C VAL A 21 -14.76 1.49 -7.93
N LEU A 22 -15.58 0.99 -7.01
CA LEU A 22 -16.64 0.02 -7.26
C LEU A 22 -18.00 0.71 -7.24
N HIS A 23 -18.93 0.20 -8.04
CA HIS A 23 -20.33 0.59 -7.90
C HIS A 23 -20.86 0.10 -6.55
N GLU A 24 -21.72 0.87 -5.87
CA GLU A 24 -22.26 0.53 -4.54
C GLU A 24 -22.87 -0.87 -4.47
N GLN A 25 -23.71 -1.23 -5.43
CA GLN A 25 -24.29 -2.59 -5.49
C GLN A 25 -23.25 -3.71 -5.63
N ASP A 26 -22.16 -3.48 -6.36
CA ASP A 26 -21.08 -4.47 -6.52
C ASP A 26 -20.23 -4.55 -5.25
N ALA A 27 -20.03 -3.42 -4.56
CA ALA A 27 -19.38 -3.35 -3.27
C ALA A 27 -20.18 -4.10 -2.19
N GLU A 28 -21.49 -3.86 -2.10
CA GLU A 28 -22.40 -4.58 -1.21
C GLU A 28 -22.38 -6.09 -1.50
N GLU A 29 -22.42 -6.47 -2.77
CA GLU A 29 -22.32 -7.88 -3.16
C GLU A 29 -20.98 -8.47 -2.72
N LEU A 30 -19.86 -7.76 -2.89
CA LEU A 30 -18.56 -8.24 -2.43
C LEU A 30 -18.47 -8.31 -0.89
N GLY A 31 -19.29 -7.54 -0.17
CA GLY A 31 -19.19 -7.31 1.27
C GLY A 31 -18.10 -6.29 1.63
N HIS A 32 -17.81 -5.38 0.69
CA HIS A 32 -16.78 -4.36 0.76
C HIS A 32 -17.31 -3.07 1.39
N PHE A 33 -16.51 -2.44 2.26
CA PHE A 33 -16.72 -1.08 2.74
C PHE A 33 -15.64 -0.14 2.18
N ALA A 34 -16.01 1.10 1.88
CA ALA A 34 -15.07 2.09 1.36
C ALA A 34 -13.82 2.20 2.25
N GLY A 35 -12.64 2.12 1.64
CA GLY A 35 -11.35 2.08 2.31
C GLY A 35 -10.80 0.67 2.56
N ASP A 36 -11.62 -0.38 2.36
CA ASP A 36 -11.11 -1.76 2.39
C ASP A 36 -10.20 -2.04 1.20
N ARG A 37 -9.41 -3.10 1.35
CA ARG A 37 -8.47 -3.56 0.34
C ARG A 37 -9.09 -4.64 -0.51
N VAL A 38 -8.88 -4.51 -1.82
CA VAL A 38 -9.21 -5.54 -2.78
C VAL A 38 -7.97 -5.94 -3.56
N GLN A 39 -7.85 -7.23 -3.85
CA GLN A 39 -6.92 -7.73 -4.83
C GLN A 39 -7.60 -7.77 -6.19
N LEU A 40 -6.99 -7.07 -7.14
CA LEU A 40 -7.32 -7.10 -8.54
C LEU A 40 -6.43 -8.16 -9.19
N ALA A 41 -7.03 -9.11 -9.89
CA ALA A 41 -6.31 -10.09 -10.69
C ALA A 41 -6.67 -9.91 -12.17
N ALA A 42 -5.67 -9.45 -12.93
CA ALA A 42 -5.65 -9.48 -14.38
C ALA A 42 -5.00 -10.81 -14.86
N PRO A 43 -5.13 -11.19 -16.13
CA PRO A 43 -4.53 -12.44 -16.64
C PRO A 43 -3.01 -12.56 -16.43
N LYS A 44 -2.29 -11.44 -16.38
CA LYS A 44 -0.81 -11.40 -16.30
C LYS A 44 -0.26 -10.91 -14.97
N ALA A 45 -1.06 -10.23 -14.16
CA ALA A 45 -0.59 -9.53 -12.97
C ALA A 45 -1.68 -9.46 -11.91
N LYS A 46 -1.26 -9.30 -10.65
CA LYS A 46 -2.15 -9.03 -9.54
C LYS A 46 -1.66 -7.82 -8.78
N LEU A 47 -2.60 -7.05 -8.23
CA LEU A 47 -2.32 -5.83 -7.50
C LEU A 47 -3.29 -5.70 -6.34
N VAL A 48 -2.81 -5.24 -5.19
CA VAL A 48 -3.67 -4.83 -4.08
C VAL A 48 -3.95 -3.34 -4.24
N ALA A 49 -5.22 -2.97 -4.14
CA ALA A 49 -5.68 -1.59 -4.22
C ALA A 49 -6.66 -1.29 -3.09
N ILE A 50 -6.76 -0.02 -2.72
CA ILE A 50 -7.82 0.48 -1.85
C ILE A 50 -9.06 0.68 -2.72
N ALA A 51 -10.15 0.04 -2.35
CA ALA A 51 -11.43 0.20 -3.03
C ALA A 51 -12.27 1.27 -2.32
N ASN A 52 -12.81 2.18 -3.12
CA ASN A 52 -13.82 3.14 -2.73
C ASN A 52 -15.12 2.85 -3.46
N THR A 53 -16.21 3.43 -2.98
CA THR A 53 -17.54 3.21 -3.54
C THR A 53 -18.05 4.45 -4.27
N THR A 54 -18.79 4.26 -5.35
CA THR A 54 -19.49 5.33 -6.09
C THR A 54 -20.83 4.84 -6.64
N GLU A 55 -21.75 5.77 -6.88
CA GLU A 55 -23.00 5.50 -7.62
C GLU A 55 -22.94 5.97 -9.07
N ARG A 56 -21.98 6.83 -9.43
CA ARG A 56 -22.03 7.60 -10.69
C ARG A 56 -20.81 7.44 -11.58
N MET A 57 -19.62 7.23 -11.01
CA MET A 57 -18.39 7.21 -11.82
C MET A 57 -18.24 5.91 -12.62
N VAL A 58 -18.75 4.79 -12.10
CA VAL A 58 -18.73 3.48 -12.76
C VAL A 58 -20.14 2.89 -12.78
N ARG A 59 -20.43 2.04 -13.76
CA ARG A 59 -21.70 1.30 -13.78
C ARG A 59 -21.55 0.00 -13.01
N ARG A 60 -22.68 -0.61 -12.64
CA ARG A 60 -22.68 -1.98 -12.13
C ARG A 60 -21.99 -2.93 -13.12
N GLY A 61 -21.12 -3.80 -12.62
CA GLY A 61 -20.28 -4.70 -13.41
C GLY A 61 -18.98 -4.06 -13.91
N GLU A 62 -18.68 -2.81 -13.53
CA GLU A 62 -17.43 -2.10 -13.86
C GLU A 62 -16.61 -1.82 -12.61
N VAL A 63 -15.28 -1.86 -12.75
CA VAL A 63 -14.34 -1.36 -11.75
C VAL A 63 -13.56 -0.19 -12.34
N GLY A 64 -13.70 0.96 -11.70
CA GLY A 64 -12.93 2.16 -12.02
C GLY A 64 -11.51 1.98 -11.52
N ALA A 65 -10.51 2.16 -12.36
CA ALA A 65 -9.11 2.04 -11.98
C ALA A 65 -8.38 3.34 -12.30
N PHE A 66 -7.70 3.90 -11.31
CA PHE A 66 -6.88 5.10 -11.48
C PHE A 66 -5.57 4.76 -12.20
N ILE A 67 -4.85 5.80 -12.64
CA ILE A 67 -3.71 5.67 -13.56
C ILE A 67 -2.69 4.65 -13.02
N GLU A 68 -2.32 4.74 -11.75
CA GLU A 68 -1.33 3.86 -11.12
C GLU A 68 -1.73 2.39 -11.18
N VAL A 69 -3.03 2.09 -10.98
CA VAL A 69 -3.56 0.73 -11.09
C VAL A 69 -3.55 0.26 -12.55
N THR A 70 -3.91 1.14 -13.47
CA THR A 70 -3.98 0.79 -14.89
C THR A 70 -2.60 0.50 -15.48
N GLU A 71 -1.60 1.29 -15.10
CA GLU A 71 -0.21 1.10 -15.50
C GLU A 71 0.40 -0.14 -14.87
N ALA A 72 0.22 -0.33 -13.55
CA ALA A 72 0.77 -1.49 -12.83
C ALA A 72 0.20 -2.83 -13.31
N LEU A 73 -1.08 -2.87 -13.70
CA LEU A 73 -1.71 -4.09 -14.24
C LEU A 73 -1.67 -4.19 -15.76
N GLY A 74 -1.33 -3.11 -16.48
CA GLY A 74 -1.38 -3.04 -17.94
C GLY A 74 -2.77 -3.25 -18.52
N ILE A 75 -3.81 -2.76 -17.84
CA ILE A 75 -5.24 -3.00 -18.17
C ILE A 75 -5.80 -1.91 -19.09
N LYS A 76 -6.71 -2.31 -19.97
CA LYS A 76 -7.41 -1.43 -20.92
C LYS A 76 -8.91 -1.42 -20.64
N LEU A 77 -9.61 -0.45 -21.24
CA LEU A 77 -11.06 -0.36 -21.15
C LEU A 77 -11.74 -1.66 -21.60
N GLY A 78 -12.56 -2.23 -20.72
CA GLY A 78 -13.32 -3.46 -20.96
C GLY A 78 -12.60 -4.75 -20.57
N ASP A 79 -11.33 -4.70 -20.18
CA ASP A 79 -10.60 -5.89 -19.72
C ASP A 79 -11.28 -6.52 -18.50
N ILE A 80 -11.27 -7.84 -18.42
CA ILE A 80 -11.94 -8.56 -17.35
C ILE A 80 -10.98 -8.75 -16.17
N LEU A 81 -11.40 -8.30 -14.99
CA LEU A 81 -10.66 -8.41 -13.74
C LEU A 81 -11.46 -9.20 -12.72
N SER A 82 -10.79 -10.08 -11.98
CA SER A 82 -11.35 -10.62 -10.76
C SER A 82 -11.00 -9.70 -9.59
N VAL A 83 -12.00 -9.32 -8.82
CA VAL A 83 -11.88 -8.47 -7.63
C VAL A 83 -12.24 -9.30 -6.41
N THR A 84 -11.30 -9.41 -5.47
CA THR A 84 -11.46 -10.22 -4.25
C THR A 84 -11.08 -9.40 -3.03
N LEU A 85 -11.87 -9.46 -1.96
CA LEU A 85 -11.48 -8.83 -0.68
C LEU A 85 -10.24 -9.49 -0.12
N VAL A 86 -9.29 -8.67 0.32
CA VAL A 86 -8.11 -9.14 1.04
C VAL A 86 -8.09 -8.57 2.46
N PRO A 87 -7.66 -9.37 3.44
CA PRO A 87 -7.53 -8.86 4.80
C PRO A 87 -6.45 -7.79 4.86
N ARG A 88 -6.48 -7.00 5.93
CA ARG A 88 -5.39 -6.06 6.23
C ARG A 88 -4.04 -6.80 6.29
N PRO A 89 -2.94 -6.16 5.84
CA PRO A 89 -1.61 -6.76 5.94
C PRO A 89 -1.22 -7.03 7.40
N ARG A 90 -0.35 -8.03 7.61
CA ARG A 90 0.14 -8.39 8.96
C ARG A 90 0.92 -7.25 9.62
N SER A 91 1.57 -6.41 8.83
CA SER A 91 2.27 -5.20 9.30
C SER A 91 1.36 -4.27 10.12
N VAL A 92 0.05 -4.23 9.86
CA VAL A 92 -0.90 -3.44 10.66
C VAL A 92 -0.98 -3.96 12.10
N ASP A 93 -0.88 -5.27 12.31
CA ASP A 93 -0.86 -5.83 13.67
C ASP A 93 0.48 -5.53 14.37
N PHE A 94 1.59 -5.41 13.62
CA PHE A 94 2.88 -4.94 14.16
C PHE A 94 2.86 -3.45 14.51
N ILE A 95 2.20 -2.62 13.70
CA ILE A 95 1.98 -1.20 14.03
C ILE A 95 1.20 -1.08 15.35
N LYS A 96 0.15 -1.89 15.54
CA LYS A 96 -0.60 -1.94 16.81
C LYS A 96 0.25 -2.42 17.99
N LYS A 97 1.10 -3.42 17.77
CA LYS A 97 2.09 -3.87 18.76
C LYS A 97 2.98 -2.70 19.20
N LYS A 98 3.52 -1.93 18.25
CA LYS A 98 4.32 -0.74 18.54
C LYS A 98 3.53 0.35 19.26
N MET A 99 2.31 0.65 18.82
CA MET A 99 1.41 1.59 19.50
C MET A 99 1.15 1.22 20.97
N SER A 100 1.21 -0.08 21.29
CA SER A 100 1.03 -0.62 22.64
C SER A 100 2.33 -0.57 23.47
N GLY A 101 3.39 0.08 22.98
CA GLY A 101 4.68 0.23 23.66
C GLY A 101 5.56 -1.02 23.62
N GLN A 102 5.22 -2.02 22.79
CA GLN A 102 6.02 -3.23 22.67
C GLN A 102 7.11 -3.06 21.60
N GLN A 103 8.28 -3.65 21.87
CA GLN A 103 9.40 -3.67 20.93
C GLN A 103 9.09 -4.54 19.72
N LEU A 104 9.44 -4.05 18.52
CA LEU A 104 9.34 -4.81 17.28
C LEU A 104 10.58 -5.66 17.04
N THR A 105 10.39 -6.84 16.44
CA THR A 105 11.50 -7.64 15.91
C THR A 105 11.95 -7.10 14.55
N THR A 106 13.13 -7.52 14.10
CA THR A 106 13.65 -7.17 12.77
C THR A 106 12.66 -7.55 11.66
N GLU A 107 12.10 -8.75 11.73
CA GLU A 107 11.15 -9.27 10.74
C GLU A 107 9.84 -8.47 10.71
N GLU A 108 9.38 -8.02 11.88
CA GLU A 108 8.18 -7.19 11.98
C GLU A 108 8.40 -5.80 11.36
N ILE A 109 9.56 -5.19 11.61
CA ILE A 109 9.93 -3.92 10.97
C ILE A 109 10.07 -4.11 9.46
N TYR A 110 10.67 -5.21 9.02
CA TYR A 110 10.85 -5.48 7.59
C TYR A 110 9.50 -5.61 6.90
N ALA A 111 8.55 -6.31 7.51
CA ALA A 111 7.19 -6.42 7.00
C ALA A 111 6.48 -5.05 6.91
N ILE A 112 6.69 -4.15 7.88
CA ILE A 112 6.14 -2.78 7.82
C ILE A 112 6.73 -2.02 6.63
N VAL A 113 8.06 -2.01 6.46
CA VAL A 113 8.72 -1.30 5.35
C VAL A 113 8.32 -1.89 4.00
N ASP A 114 8.18 -3.21 3.91
CA ASP A 114 7.77 -3.90 2.68
C ASP A 114 6.34 -3.54 2.29
N ASP A 115 5.41 -3.48 3.25
CA ASP A 115 4.05 -3.06 2.97
C ASP A 115 3.94 -1.55 2.67
N ILE A 116 4.83 -0.70 3.20
CA ILE A 116 4.92 0.71 2.82
C ILE A 116 5.38 0.83 1.35
N THR A 117 6.48 0.17 1.00
CA THR A 117 7.09 0.25 -0.34
C THR A 117 6.23 -0.40 -1.41
N ALA A 118 5.47 -1.43 -1.06
CA ALA A 118 4.45 -2.03 -1.94
C ALA A 118 3.13 -1.23 -2.02
N MET A 119 3.03 -0.09 -1.33
CA MET A 119 1.81 0.73 -1.22
C MET A 119 0.60 -0.04 -0.66
N ASN A 120 0.86 -1.06 0.17
CA ASN A 120 -0.17 -1.84 0.85
C ASN A 120 -0.71 -1.14 2.09
N LEU A 121 0.03 -0.19 2.69
CA LEU A 121 -0.44 0.59 3.85
C LEU A 121 -1.19 1.88 3.47
N SER A 122 -2.30 2.13 4.16
CA SER A 122 -3.06 3.36 4.03
C SER A 122 -2.32 4.54 4.64
N SER A 123 -2.70 5.78 4.30
CA SER A 123 -2.17 6.99 4.95
C SER A 123 -2.39 6.95 6.46
N ALA A 124 -3.54 6.45 6.89
CA ALA A 124 -3.89 6.31 8.30
C ALA A 124 -2.97 5.33 9.03
N GLU A 125 -2.67 4.17 8.44
CA GLU A 125 -1.79 3.18 9.06
C GLU A 125 -0.32 3.65 9.09
N MET A 126 0.16 4.28 8.02
CA MET A 126 1.50 4.89 8.01
C MET A 126 1.62 6.01 9.04
N SER A 127 0.60 6.86 9.16
CA SER A 127 0.56 7.92 10.18
C SER A 127 0.53 7.33 11.58
N ALA A 128 -0.23 6.25 11.80
CA ALA A 128 -0.26 5.55 13.07
C ALA A 128 1.12 4.98 13.46
N PHE A 129 1.86 4.44 12.49
CA PHE A 129 3.24 3.99 12.73
C PHE A 129 4.15 5.15 13.14
N VAL A 130 4.16 6.25 12.39
CA VAL A 130 4.97 7.44 12.72
C VAL A 130 4.63 7.99 14.11
N VAL A 131 3.34 8.13 14.43
CA VAL A 131 2.89 8.61 15.74
C VAL A 131 3.29 7.64 16.85
N ALA A 132 3.21 6.32 16.61
CA ALA A 132 3.68 5.32 17.57
C ALA A 132 5.18 5.47 17.86
N GLU A 133 5.99 5.70 16.82
CA GLU A 133 7.43 5.93 16.98
C GLU A 133 7.74 7.23 17.75
N VAL A 134 6.97 8.29 17.54
CA VAL A 134 7.14 9.55 18.29
C VAL A 134 6.80 9.37 19.78
N ILE A 135 5.73 8.63 20.09
CA ILE A 135 5.25 8.46 21.47
C ILE A 135 6.08 7.42 22.24
N GLN A 136 6.38 6.29 21.62
CA GLN A 136 7.02 5.15 22.28
C GLN A 136 8.55 5.10 22.08
N GLY A 137 9.06 5.80 21.06
CA GLY A 137 10.47 5.78 20.68
C GLY A 137 10.89 4.46 20.02
N MET A 138 12.14 4.40 19.56
CA MET A 138 12.78 3.19 19.04
C MET A 138 14.00 2.81 19.86
N THR A 139 14.19 1.52 20.06
CA THR A 139 15.46 0.95 20.52
C THR A 139 16.49 0.98 19.40
N THR A 140 17.78 0.96 19.75
CA THR A 140 18.86 0.93 18.74
C THR A 140 18.73 -0.23 17.75
N SER A 141 18.30 -1.41 18.22
CA SER A 141 18.07 -2.56 17.34
C SER A 141 16.95 -2.33 16.34
N GLU A 142 15.85 -1.69 16.75
CA GLU A 142 14.75 -1.34 15.84
C GLU A 142 15.21 -0.30 14.80
N ILE A 143 15.98 0.72 15.22
CA ILE A 143 16.53 1.74 14.31
C ILE A 143 17.44 1.09 13.26
N VAL A 144 18.33 0.18 13.67
CA VAL A 144 19.22 -0.54 12.76
C VAL A 144 18.43 -1.37 11.76
N ALA A 145 17.42 -2.12 12.22
CA ALA A 145 16.55 -2.90 11.34
C ALA A 145 15.80 -2.02 10.34
N LEU A 146 15.18 -0.93 10.79
CA LEU A 146 14.46 0.02 9.94
C LEU A 146 15.38 0.59 8.86
N THR A 147 16.56 1.07 9.28
CA THR A 147 17.57 1.65 8.37
C THR A 147 18.04 0.63 7.33
N GLN A 148 18.40 -0.58 7.76
CA GLN A 148 18.85 -1.64 6.85
C GLN A 148 17.77 -2.01 5.84
N ARG A 149 16.51 -2.09 6.27
CA ARG A 149 15.43 -2.41 5.33
C ARG A 149 15.20 -1.28 4.34
N MET A 150 15.14 -0.03 4.78
CA MET A 150 15.00 1.14 3.90
C MET A 150 16.11 1.21 2.84
N VAL A 151 17.36 0.91 3.21
CA VAL A 151 18.50 0.91 2.26
C VAL A 151 18.46 -0.29 1.30
N SER A 152 17.77 -1.38 1.63
CA SER A 152 17.64 -2.55 0.76
C SER A 152 16.37 -2.56 -0.09
N SER A 153 15.40 -1.69 0.20
CA SER A 153 14.14 -1.61 -0.54
C SER A 153 14.17 -0.63 -1.72
N GLY A 154 15.24 0.16 -1.87
CA GLY A 154 15.43 1.11 -2.97
C GLY A 154 16.67 0.83 -3.81
N ASP A 155 16.83 1.62 -4.87
CA ASP A 155 18.01 1.58 -5.73
C ASP A 155 19.26 2.03 -4.98
N ARG A 156 20.41 1.48 -5.38
CA ARG A 156 21.72 1.83 -4.82
C ARG A 156 22.59 2.45 -5.89
N LEU A 157 23.11 3.64 -5.59
CA LEU A 157 24.09 4.31 -6.45
C LEU A 157 25.49 3.81 -6.11
N GLU A 158 26.14 3.15 -7.07
CA GLU A 158 27.54 2.74 -6.95
C GLU A 158 28.45 3.85 -7.48
N LEU A 159 29.34 4.36 -6.62
CA LEU A 159 30.31 5.38 -6.96
C LEU A 159 31.71 4.76 -7.03
N ASN A 160 32.36 4.88 -8.19
CA ASN A 160 33.72 4.35 -8.41
C ASN A 160 34.81 5.26 -7.80
N ILE A 161 34.58 5.81 -6.61
CA ILE A 161 35.50 6.69 -5.88
C ILE A 161 35.50 6.31 -4.39
N SER A 162 36.64 6.50 -3.72
CA SER A 162 36.77 6.24 -2.28
C SER A 162 37.80 7.19 -1.65
N PRO A 163 37.51 7.78 -0.46
CA PRO A 163 36.26 7.66 0.30
C PRO A 163 35.11 8.48 -0.32
N VAL A 164 33.87 8.01 -0.15
CA VAL A 164 32.68 8.83 -0.38
C VAL A 164 32.41 9.64 0.89
N LEU A 165 32.33 10.96 0.77
CA LEU A 165 32.06 11.86 1.88
C LEU A 165 30.63 12.41 1.74
N ASP A 166 29.89 12.41 2.85
CA ASP A 166 28.53 12.93 2.94
C ASP A 166 28.41 13.84 4.18
N VAL A 167 27.62 14.90 4.07
CA VAL A 167 27.30 15.84 5.15
C VAL A 167 25.80 16.00 5.21
N HIS A 168 25.22 15.64 6.36
CA HIS A 168 23.80 15.80 6.63
C HIS A 168 23.59 16.69 7.85
N SER A 169 22.58 17.57 7.78
CA SER A 169 22.09 18.36 8.91
C SER A 169 20.62 18.01 9.15
N ILE A 170 20.25 17.76 10.41
CA ILE A 170 18.86 17.50 10.79
C ILE A 170 17.96 18.75 10.60
N GLY A 171 18.57 19.94 10.49
CA GLY A 171 17.85 21.21 10.40
C GLY A 171 17.19 21.66 11.71
N GLY A 172 16.23 22.59 11.61
CA GLY A 172 15.45 23.09 12.76
C GLY A 172 16.09 24.27 13.52
N VAL A 173 17.09 24.93 12.92
CA VAL A 173 17.72 26.17 13.39
C VAL A 173 17.39 27.31 12.44
#